data_AF-A0A3L7VD33-F1
#
_entry.id   AF-A0A3L7VD33-F1
#
_cell.length_a   1.000
_cell.length_b   1.000
_cell.length_c   1.000
_cell.angle_alpha   90.00
_cell.angle_beta   90.00
_cell.angle_gamma   90.00
#
_symmetry.space_group_name_H-M   'P 1'
#
loop_
_entity.id
_entity.type
_entity.pdbx_description
1 polymer ?
#
loop_
_entity_poly.entity_id
_entity_poly.type
_entity_poly.pdbx_seq_one_letter_code
_entity_poly.pdbx_strand_id
1 'polypeptide(L)'
;MVIDTLYVVGCQVVVLKSVRGGGSRDLYPLVVHSTPEFEELKELAPGCITRYHACHYLGFADTQWKLYSKQTPPRVKPLLYVYRVLWTGIHLMRTGELRTNLDELNEIYPHAYVSELIDRKCSGEEKETMESDSVEFHQSEYARLVQRLQAEFQSTSLPELATYEAQLNDLLIRIRKNAT
;
A
#
# COMPACT_ATOMS: atom_id res chain seq x y z
N MET A 1 8.92 -16.92 -1.41
CA MET A 1 9.53 -15.73 -2.03
C MET A 1 8.38 -14.90 -2.56
N VAL A 2 7.92 -13.90 -1.80
CA VAL A 2 6.89 -12.96 -2.27
C VAL A 2 7.45 -11.58 -1.93
N ILE A 3 7.75 -10.86 -3.00
CA ILE A 3 8.37 -9.55 -3.04
C ILE A 3 7.20 -8.57 -3.12
N ASP A 4 6.91 -7.83 -2.05
CA ASP A 4 5.89 -6.78 -2.07
C ASP A 4 6.59 -5.41 -2.00
N THR A 5 7.20 -5.07 -3.14
CA THR A 5 7.48 -3.75 -3.75
C THR A 5 7.89 -2.53 -2.89
N LEU A 6 9.17 -2.13 -3.05
CA LEU A 6 9.57 -0.80 -3.55
C LEU A 6 10.79 -1.00 -4.47
N TYR A 7 10.68 -0.68 -5.76
CA TYR A 7 11.81 -0.73 -6.70
C TYR A 7 12.43 0.67 -6.83
N VAL A 8 13.69 0.82 -6.41
CA VAL A 8 14.63 1.77 -7.02
C VAL A 8 15.89 0.98 -7.37
N VAL A 9 16.14 0.78 -8.67
CA VAL A 9 17.37 0.17 -9.20
C VAL A 9 18.28 1.31 -9.66
N GLY A 10 19.37 1.52 -8.92
CA GLY A 10 20.40 2.51 -9.24
C GLY A 10 21.09 3.09 -8.00
N CYS A 11 21.82 2.23 -7.27
CA CYS A 11 22.87 2.52 -6.29
C CYS A 11 22.56 3.24 -4.97
N GLN A 12 21.41 2.98 -4.33
CA GLN A 12 21.36 2.70 -2.89
C GLN A 12 20.02 2.05 -2.51
N VAL A 13 20.11 0.97 -1.73
CA VAL A 13 19.02 0.04 -1.42
C VAL A 13 18.32 0.49 -0.13
N VAL A 14 17.01 0.74 -0.17
CA VAL A 14 16.20 0.76 1.06
C VAL A 14 15.75 -0.67 1.34
N VAL A 15 16.38 -1.32 2.32
CA VAL A 15 15.95 -2.65 2.80
C VAL A 15 14.91 -2.46 3.90
N LEU A 16 13.64 -2.71 3.60
CA LEU A 16 12.62 -2.93 4.63
C LEU A 16 12.53 -4.43 4.91
N LYS A 17 13.06 -4.87 6.06
CA LYS A 17 12.95 -6.26 6.52
C LYS A 17 11.62 -6.45 7.23
N SER A 18 10.71 -7.21 6.64
CA SER A 18 9.61 -7.83 7.38
C SER A 18 10.18 -8.93 8.27
N VAL A 19 10.07 -8.77 9.60
CA VAL A 19 10.32 -9.87 10.54
C VAL A 19 9.16 -10.85 10.40
N ARG A 20 9.45 -12.07 9.95
CA ARG A 20 8.47 -13.16 9.99
C ARG A 20 8.35 -13.66 11.42
N GLY A 21 7.13 -13.56 11.96
CA GLY A 21 6.67 -14.40 13.07
C GLY A 21 6.81 -13.79 14.45
N GLY A 22 5.70 -13.80 15.19
CA GLY A 22 5.64 -13.59 16.63
C GLY A 22 5.06 -12.23 16.98
N GLY A 23 3.95 -12.24 17.73
CA GLY A 23 3.19 -11.05 18.11
C GLY A 23 4.02 -9.93 18.73
N SER A 24 3.44 -8.73 18.67
CA SER A 24 3.86 -7.43 19.25
C SER A 24 4.28 -6.40 18.19
N ARG A 25 3.30 -5.58 17.81
CA ARG A 25 3.30 -4.12 17.64
C ARG A 25 4.52 -3.46 16.97
N ASP A 26 4.21 -2.73 15.91
CA ASP A 26 4.89 -1.53 15.44
C ASP A 26 6.36 -1.68 15.04
N LEU A 27 6.58 -2.22 13.84
CA LEU A 27 7.81 -1.95 13.09
C LEU A 27 7.47 -1.09 11.86
N TYR A 28 7.22 0.19 12.14
CA TYR A 28 7.15 1.31 11.19
C TYR A 28 8.46 2.09 11.15
N PRO A 29 8.75 2.78 10.04
CA PRO A 29 9.78 2.37 9.09
C PRO A 29 11.17 2.29 9.73
N LEU A 30 11.68 1.07 9.91
CA LEU A 30 13.06 0.91 10.39
C LEU A 30 14.05 1.21 9.25
N VAL A 31 14.47 2.47 9.16
CA VAL A 31 15.63 2.84 8.33
C VAL A 31 16.88 2.38 9.07
N VAL A 32 17.37 1.18 8.73
CA VAL A 32 18.57 0.59 9.37
C VAL A 32 19.85 1.34 8.99
N HIS A 33 19.83 2.03 7.85
CA HIS A 33 20.93 2.84 7.35
C HIS A 33 20.36 3.90 6.41
N SER A 34 20.64 5.18 6.69
CA SER A 34 20.36 6.30 5.79
C SER A 34 21.65 6.89 5.25
N THR A 35 21.55 7.52 4.10
CA THR A 35 22.61 8.27 3.44
C THR A 35 22.11 9.67 3.11
N PRO A 36 22.98 10.64 2.83
CA PRO A 36 22.54 11.95 2.35
C PRO A 36 21.62 11.86 1.12
N GLU A 37 21.91 10.92 0.20
CA GLU A 37 21.10 10.68 -0.99
C GLU A 37 19.71 10.13 -0.66
N PHE A 38 19.59 9.33 0.40
CA PHE A 38 18.31 8.84 0.89
C PHE A 38 17.44 9.97 1.48
N GLU A 39 18.05 10.89 2.23
CA GLU A 39 17.31 12.06 2.75
C GLU A 39 16.87 12.98 1.61
N GLU A 40 17.72 13.23 0.62
CA GLU A 40 17.34 14.00 -0.58
C GLU A 40 16.21 13.31 -1.36
N LEU A 41 16.25 11.98 -1.52
CA LEU A 41 15.17 11.24 -2.16
C LEU A 41 13.83 11.38 -1.42
N LYS A 42 13.86 11.39 -0.08
CA LYS A 42 12.64 11.59 0.73
C LYS A 42 12.04 12.98 0.53
N GLU A 43 12.86 14.01 0.37
CA GLU A 43 12.39 15.37 0.08
C GLU A 43 11.75 15.48 -1.32
N LEU A 44 12.23 14.69 -2.28
CA LEU A 44 11.69 14.67 -3.65
C LEU A 44 10.46 13.77 -3.81
N ALA A 45 10.22 12.81 -2.92
CA ALA A 45 9.14 11.84 -3.05
C ALA A 45 7.73 12.48 -3.19
N PRO A 46 7.35 13.53 -2.42
CA PRO A 46 6.03 14.14 -2.55
C PRO A 46 5.73 14.69 -3.95
N GLY A 47 6.73 15.27 -4.64
CA GLY A 47 6.54 15.80 -5.99
C GLY A 47 6.50 14.73 -7.09
N CYS A 48 6.61 13.46 -6.73
CA CYS A 48 6.41 12.33 -7.64
C CYS A 48 4.96 11.80 -7.60
N ILE A 49 4.17 12.23 -6.62
CA ILE A 49 2.78 11.77 -6.43
C ILE A 49 1.87 12.51 -7.41
N THR A 50 1.09 11.72 -8.15
CA THR A 50 0.12 12.21 -9.14
C THR A 50 -1.24 11.59 -8.91
N ARG A 51 -2.30 12.23 -9.41
CA ARG A 51 -3.66 11.66 -9.38
C ARG A 51 -3.74 10.26 -10.01
N TYR A 52 -2.89 9.96 -10.99
CA TYR A 52 -2.87 8.67 -11.67
C TYR A 52 -2.36 7.50 -10.81
N HIS A 53 -1.84 7.77 -9.60
CA HIS A 53 -1.58 6.71 -8.61
C HIS A 53 -2.88 5.97 -8.23
N ALA A 54 -4.06 6.62 -8.32
CA ALA A 54 -5.34 5.93 -8.14
C ALA A 54 -5.51 4.73 -9.10
N CYS A 55 -5.05 4.85 -10.36
CA CYS A 55 -5.13 3.76 -11.34
C CYS A 55 -4.30 2.55 -10.92
N HIS A 56 -3.12 2.79 -10.32
CA HIS A 56 -2.29 1.72 -9.77
C HIS A 56 -3.02 0.98 -8.64
N TYR A 57 -3.58 1.70 -7.67
CA TYR A 57 -4.29 1.08 -6.55
C TYR A 57 -5.57 0.36 -6.99
N LEU A 58 -6.31 0.89 -7.96
CA LEU A 58 -7.45 0.21 -8.58
C LEU A 58 -7.05 -1.10 -9.26
N GLY A 59 -5.96 -1.09 -10.06
CA GLY A 59 -5.45 -2.29 -10.72
C GLY A 59 -4.93 -3.35 -9.74
N PHE A 60 -4.25 -2.91 -8.67
CA PHE A 60 -3.81 -3.81 -7.60
C PHE A 60 -5.03 -4.43 -6.89
N ALA A 61 -6.01 -3.61 -6.50
CA ALA A 61 -7.22 -4.06 -5.81
C ALA A 61 -7.96 -5.14 -6.62
N ASP A 62 -8.13 -4.93 -7.93
CA ASP A 62 -8.76 -5.89 -8.83
C ASP A 62 -7.98 -7.23 -8.89
N THR A 63 -6.65 -7.18 -8.93
CA THR A 63 -5.80 -8.38 -8.90
C THR A 63 -6.00 -9.17 -7.61
N GLN A 64 -6.02 -8.50 -6.46
CA GLN A 64 -6.20 -9.15 -5.15
C GLN A 64 -7.62 -9.65 -4.95
N TRP A 65 -8.62 -8.92 -5.44
CA TRP A 65 -10.01 -9.33 -5.42
C TRP A 65 -10.19 -10.63 -6.22
N LYS A 66 -9.66 -10.69 -7.45
CA LYS A 66 -9.66 -11.92 -8.26
C LYS A 66 -8.97 -13.09 -7.55
N LEU A 67 -7.90 -12.84 -6.80
CA LEU A 67 -7.22 -13.88 -6.01
C LEU A 67 -8.08 -14.36 -4.83
N TYR A 68 -8.78 -13.45 -4.15
CA TYR A 68 -9.71 -13.76 -3.08
C TYR A 68 -10.89 -14.59 -3.59
N SER A 69 -11.60 -14.11 -4.63
CA SER A 69 -12.83 -14.74 -5.15
C SER A 69 -12.61 -16.12 -5.80
N LYS A 70 -11.38 -16.44 -6.22
CA LYS A 70 -11.04 -17.75 -6.81
C LYS A 70 -10.72 -18.83 -5.78
N GLN A 71 -10.57 -18.47 -4.50
CA GLN A 71 -10.20 -19.42 -3.46
C GLN A 71 -11.45 -20.03 -2.82
N THR A 72 -11.44 -21.36 -2.68
CA THR A 72 -12.50 -22.10 -1.99
C THR A 72 -11.82 -23.10 -1.04
N PRO A 73 -11.86 -22.86 0.28
CA PRO A 73 -12.46 -21.70 0.96
C PRO A 73 -11.63 -20.40 0.81
N PRO A 74 -12.28 -19.22 0.92
CA PRO A 74 -11.60 -17.93 0.82
C PRO A 74 -10.63 -17.71 1.99
N ARG A 75 -9.43 -17.21 1.69
CA ARG A 75 -8.41 -16.87 2.69
C ARG A 75 -8.50 -15.38 3.08
N VAL A 76 -8.24 -15.10 4.34
CA VAL A 76 -8.24 -13.74 4.91
C VAL A 76 -7.17 -12.83 4.29
N LYS A 77 -5.97 -13.37 3.98
CA LYS A 77 -4.83 -12.55 3.52
C LYS A 77 -5.12 -11.75 2.23
N PRO A 78 -5.56 -12.35 1.10
CA PRO A 78 -5.92 -11.58 -0.09
C PRO A 78 -6.94 -10.45 0.19
N LEU A 79 -7.91 -10.70 1.05
CA LEU A 79 -8.92 -9.71 1.42
C LEU A 79 -8.34 -8.53 2.21
N LEU A 80 -7.44 -8.78 3.16
CA LEU A 80 -6.70 -7.72 3.85
C LEU A 80 -5.88 -6.87 2.87
N TYR A 81 -5.29 -7.48 1.84
CA TYR A 81 -4.57 -6.74 0.80
C TYR A 81 -5.52 -5.84 0.00
N VAL A 82 -6.73 -6.31 -0.36
CA VAL A 82 -7.75 -5.49 -1.03
C VAL A 82 -8.06 -4.25 -0.21
N TYR A 83 -8.34 -4.40 1.08
CA TYR A 83 -8.64 -3.25 1.95
C TYR A 83 -7.47 -2.30 2.07
N ARG A 84 -6.25 -2.82 2.30
CA ARG A 84 -5.06 -1.98 2.40
C ARG A 84 -4.85 -1.12 1.16
N VAL A 85 -4.91 -1.69 -0.04
CA VAL A 85 -4.61 -0.93 -1.27
C VAL A 85 -5.71 0.08 -1.60
N LEU A 86 -6.98 -0.26 -1.36
CA LEU A 86 -8.09 0.67 -1.58
C LEU A 86 -8.04 1.85 -0.60
N TRP A 87 -7.82 1.58 0.69
CA TRP A 87 -7.68 2.63 1.69
C TRP A 87 -6.43 3.48 1.49
N THR A 88 -5.31 2.87 1.10
CA THR A 88 -4.09 3.60 0.71
C THR A 88 -4.40 4.58 -0.43
N GLY A 89 -5.04 4.10 -1.49
CA GLY A 89 -5.41 4.94 -2.64
C GLY A 89 -6.37 6.06 -2.26
N ILE A 90 -7.41 5.77 -1.46
CA ILE A 90 -8.39 6.76 -1.01
C ILE A 90 -7.71 7.82 -0.14
N HIS A 91 -6.88 7.41 0.81
CA HIS A 91 -6.15 8.33 1.67
C HIS A 91 -5.22 9.21 0.83
N LEU A 92 -4.43 8.62 -0.07
CA LEU A 92 -3.52 9.34 -0.94
C LEU A 92 -4.23 10.40 -1.78
N MET A 93 -5.37 10.06 -2.40
CA MET A 93 -6.12 11.01 -3.21
C MET A 93 -6.69 12.18 -2.39
N ARG A 94 -7.01 11.95 -1.12
CA ARG A 94 -7.57 12.96 -0.22
C ARG A 94 -6.51 13.90 0.36
N THR A 95 -5.35 13.36 0.74
CA THR A 95 -4.38 14.07 1.57
C THR A 95 -3.09 14.38 0.82
N GLY A 96 -2.79 13.65 -0.26
CA GLY A 96 -1.47 13.64 -0.89
C GLY A 96 -0.41 12.90 -0.06
N GLU A 97 -0.80 12.29 1.07
CA GLU A 97 0.10 11.51 1.92
C GLU A 97 0.01 10.02 1.60
N LEU A 98 1.16 9.35 1.59
CA LEU A 98 1.20 7.91 1.41
C LEU A 98 1.13 7.19 2.76
N ARG A 99 0.04 6.47 3.02
CA ARG A 99 -0.16 5.63 4.20
C ARG A 99 -0.47 4.20 3.77
N THR A 100 0.35 3.23 4.18
CA THR A 100 0.23 1.82 3.74
C THR A 100 -0.02 0.83 4.88
N ASN A 101 0.11 1.25 6.14
CA ASN A 101 -0.32 0.43 7.27
C ASN A 101 -1.85 0.35 7.31
N LEU A 102 -2.42 -0.86 7.42
CA LEU A 102 -3.87 -1.02 7.48
C LEU A 102 -4.47 -0.68 8.86
N ASP A 103 -3.76 -0.93 9.96
CA ASP A 103 -4.11 -0.49 11.32
C ASP A 103 -4.23 1.05 11.42
N GLU A 104 -3.20 1.83 11.05
CA GLU A 104 -3.21 3.30 10.97
C GLU A 104 -4.34 3.80 10.07
N LEU A 105 -4.52 3.17 8.90
CA LEU A 105 -5.63 3.52 8.00
C LEU A 105 -6.99 3.24 8.64
N ASN A 106 -7.11 2.19 9.46
CA ASN A 106 -8.33 1.84 10.18
C ASN A 106 -8.55 2.70 11.44
N GLU A 107 -7.50 3.30 12.00
CA GLU A 107 -7.63 4.36 13.02
C GLU A 107 -8.21 5.63 12.41
N ILE A 108 -7.76 6.00 11.20
CA ILE A 108 -8.23 7.18 10.47
C ILE A 108 -9.64 6.97 9.90
N TYR A 109 -9.90 5.76 9.38
CA TYR A 109 -11.17 5.37 8.76
C TYR A 109 -11.68 4.08 9.43
N PRO A 110 -12.38 4.18 10.58
CA PRO A 110 -12.77 3.02 11.36
C PRO A 110 -13.77 2.11 10.66
N HIS A 111 -13.38 0.84 10.51
CA HIS A 111 -14.22 -0.23 9.97
C HIS A 111 -14.11 -1.50 10.83
N ALA A 112 -15.18 -1.82 11.55
CA ALA A 112 -15.20 -2.98 12.47
C ALA A 112 -14.79 -4.29 11.77
N TYR A 113 -15.24 -4.52 10.54
CA TYR A 113 -14.90 -5.70 9.76
C TYR A 113 -13.39 -5.78 9.41
N VAL A 114 -12.67 -4.66 9.32
CA VAL A 114 -11.22 -4.66 9.09
C VAL A 114 -10.50 -5.11 10.36
N SER A 115 -10.90 -4.59 11.53
CA SER A 115 -10.37 -5.03 12.82
C SER A 115 -10.58 -6.53 13.03
N GLU A 116 -11.78 -7.03 12.75
CA GLU A 116 -12.07 -8.47 12.85
C GLU A 116 -11.19 -9.32 11.92
N LEU A 117 -10.94 -8.86 10.70
CA LEU A 117 -10.06 -9.58 9.75
C LEU A 117 -8.59 -9.56 10.20
N ILE A 118 -8.13 -8.44 10.78
CA ILE A 118 -6.78 -8.32 11.36
C ILE A 118 -6.64 -9.26 12.55
N ASP A 119 -7.62 -9.25 13.47
CA ASP A 119 -7.65 -10.12 14.64
C ASP A 119 -7.63 -11.59 14.23
N ARG A 120 -8.49 -12.01 13.30
CA ARG A 120 -8.49 -13.38 12.73
C ARG A 120 -7.13 -13.75 12.13
N LYS A 121 -6.51 -12.83 11.38
CA LYS A 121 -5.19 -13.04 10.80
C LYS A 121 -4.10 -13.21 11.87
N CYS A 122 -4.25 -12.59 13.04
CA CYS A 122 -3.31 -12.67 14.15
C CYS A 122 -3.57 -13.86 15.08
N SER A 123 -4.83 -14.27 15.25
CA SER A 123 -5.23 -15.37 16.14
C SER A 123 -5.14 -16.75 15.49
N GLY A 124 -5.28 -16.84 14.16
CA GLY A 124 -5.30 -18.12 13.43
C GLY A 124 -3.97 -18.50 12.77
N GLU A 125 -3.82 -19.77 12.39
CA GLU A 125 -2.85 -20.16 11.36
C GLU A 125 -3.20 -19.43 10.06
N GLU A 126 -2.22 -19.04 9.25
CA GLU A 126 -2.40 -18.21 8.03
C GLU A 126 -3.42 -18.75 6.97
N LYS A 127 -4.01 -19.91 7.24
CA LYS A 127 -4.97 -20.66 6.43
C LYS A 127 -6.42 -20.57 6.94
N GLU A 128 -6.70 -19.81 8.00
CA GLU A 128 -8.06 -19.73 8.55
C GLU A 128 -9.05 -19.26 7.48
N THR A 129 -10.09 -20.08 7.32
CA THR A 129 -11.06 -20.03 6.23
C THR A 129 -12.24 -19.19 6.67
N MET A 130 -12.74 -18.30 5.82
CA MET A 130 -13.97 -17.57 6.16
C MET A 130 -15.21 -18.45 5.91
N GLU A 131 -16.21 -18.35 6.79
CA GLU A 131 -17.54 -18.87 6.51
C GLU A 131 -18.12 -18.19 5.25
N SER A 132 -18.86 -18.95 4.45
CA SER A 132 -19.37 -18.55 3.13
C SER A 132 -20.17 -17.24 3.16
N ASP A 133 -20.84 -16.98 4.28
CA ASP A 133 -21.79 -15.86 4.45
C ASP A 133 -21.10 -14.48 4.56
N SER A 134 -19.76 -14.45 4.48
CA SER A 134 -18.95 -13.23 4.44
C SER A 134 -18.69 -12.69 3.02
N VAL A 135 -18.89 -13.51 1.98
CA VAL A 135 -18.43 -13.17 0.62
C VAL A 135 -19.26 -12.04 -0.01
N GLU A 136 -20.58 -12.08 0.12
CA GLU A 136 -21.48 -11.05 -0.42
C GLU A 136 -21.25 -9.70 0.25
N PHE A 137 -21.01 -9.71 1.56
CA PHE A 137 -20.66 -8.51 2.32
C PHE A 137 -19.36 -7.90 1.78
N HIS A 138 -18.28 -8.68 1.70
CA HIS A 138 -16.99 -8.20 1.21
C HIS A 138 -17.04 -7.77 -0.26
N GLN A 139 -17.90 -8.38 -1.07
CA GLN A 139 -18.15 -7.97 -2.45
C GLN A 139 -18.81 -6.59 -2.53
N SER A 140 -19.82 -6.34 -1.70
CA SER A 140 -20.47 -5.03 -1.62
C SER A 140 -19.49 -3.94 -1.15
N GLU A 141 -18.65 -4.24 -0.16
CA GLU A 141 -17.64 -3.31 0.35
C GLU A 141 -16.53 -3.04 -0.67
N TYR A 142 -16.07 -4.07 -1.37
CA TYR A 142 -15.13 -3.91 -2.47
C TYR A 142 -15.68 -2.95 -3.53
N ALA A 143 -16.91 -3.18 -4.00
CA ALA A 143 -17.54 -2.32 -5.01
C ALA A 143 -17.69 -0.87 -4.52
N ARG A 144 -18.12 -0.69 -3.26
CA ARG A 144 -18.26 0.63 -2.61
C ARG A 144 -16.92 1.37 -2.56
N LEU A 145 -15.84 0.70 -2.16
CA LEU A 145 -14.52 1.29 -2.04
C LEU A 145 -13.86 1.58 -3.39
N VAL A 146 -14.08 0.74 -4.40
CA VAL A 146 -13.66 1.02 -5.78
C VAL A 146 -14.34 2.29 -6.30
N GLN A 147 -15.66 2.41 -6.15
CA GLN A 147 -16.38 3.63 -6.52
C GLN A 147 -15.90 4.85 -5.75
N ARG A 148 -15.60 4.69 -4.46
CA ARG A 148 -15.04 5.76 -3.64
C ARG A 148 -13.69 6.22 -4.19
N LEU A 149 -12.74 5.31 -4.44
CA LEU A 149 -11.44 5.67 -4.99
C LEU A 149 -11.55 6.33 -6.36
N GLN A 150 -12.48 5.87 -7.21
CA GLN A 150 -12.77 6.53 -8.48
C GLN A 150 -13.28 7.96 -8.28
N ALA A 151 -14.17 8.20 -7.31
CA ALA A 151 -14.65 9.54 -6.99
C ALA A 151 -13.51 10.45 -6.49
N GLU A 152 -12.67 9.96 -5.56
CA GLU A 152 -11.52 10.73 -5.05
C GLU A 152 -10.50 11.02 -6.17
N PHE A 153 -10.30 10.10 -7.11
CA PHE A 153 -9.48 10.34 -8.30
C PHE A 153 -10.01 11.49 -9.17
N GLN A 154 -11.33 11.68 -9.24
CA GLN A 154 -11.93 12.77 -10.00
C GLN A 154 -11.84 14.12 -9.29
N SER A 155 -11.89 14.14 -7.95
CA SER A 155 -11.93 15.37 -7.14
C SER A 155 -10.61 15.78 -6.51
N THR A 156 -9.58 14.94 -6.55
CA THR A 156 -8.28 15.24 -5.94
C THR A 156 -7.62 16.49 -6.54
N SER A 157 -6.89 17.23 -5.69
CA SER A 157 -6.03 18.34 -6.11
C SER A 157 -4.63 17.90 -6.52
N LEU A 158 -4.32 16.59 -6.49
CA LEU A 158 -3.03 16.07 -6.92
C LEU A 158 -2.77 16.35 -8.40
N PRO A 159 -1.52 16.66 -8.78
CA PRO A 159 -1.19 17.02 -10.15
C PRO A 159 -1.31 15.82 -11.10
N GLU A 160 -1.46 16.12 -12.38
CA GLU A 160 -1.44 15.12 -13.46
C GLU A 160 -0.03 14.65 -13.80
N LEU A 161 0.96 15.53 -13.63
CA LEU A 161 2.37 15.27 -13.91
C LEU A 161 3.18 15.39 -12.62
N ALA A 162 4.25 14.60 -12.52
CA ALA A 162 5.22 14.75 -11.45
C ALA A 162 5.92 16.11 -11.57
N THR A 163 6.12 16.80 -10.46
CA THR A 163 6.74 18.13 -10.41
C THR A 163 8.24 18.09 -10.18
N TYR A 164 8.78 16.94 -9.75
CA TYR A 164 10.21 16.76 -9.42
C TYR A 164 10.96 15.77 -10.32
N GLU A 165 10.46 15.52 -11.54
CA GLU A 165 11.11 14.59 -12.47
C GLU A 165 12.56 14.98 -12.78
N ALA A 166 12.83 16.26 -13.01
CA ALA A 166 14.18 16.75 -13.31
C ALA A 166 15.14 16.56 -12.12
N GLN A 167 14.71 16.95 -10.91
CA GLN A 167 15.49 16.83 -9.68
C GLN A 167 15.76 15.36 -9.33
N LEU A 168 14.75 14.49 -9.51
CA LEU A 168 14.91 13.05 -9.30
C LEU A 168 15.91 12.47 -10.31
N ASN A 169 15.82 12.87 -11.58
CA ASN A 169 16.78 12.45 -12.60
C ASN A 169 18.21 12.91 -12.27
N ASP A 170 18.40 14.15 -11.82
CA ASP A 170 19.70 14.68 -11.42
C ASP A 170 20.30 13.90 -10.23
N LEU A 171 19.49 13.62 -9.21
CA LEU A 171 19.89 12.78 -8.08
C LEU A 171 20.34 11.38 -8.56
N LEU A 172 19.54 10.73 -9.41
CA LEU A 172 19.86 9.41 -9.96
C LEU A 172 21.15 9.41 -10.79
N ILE A 173 21.42 10.47 -11.56
CA ILE A 173 22.67 10.62 -12.32
C ILE A 173 23.86 10.74 -11.37
N ARG A 174 23.77 11.56 -10.31
CA ARG A 174 24.86 11.71 -9.32
C ARG A 174 25.15 10.41 -8.59
N ILE A 175 24.11 9.72 -8.11
CA ILE A 175 24.24 8.42 -7.44
C ILE A 175 24.96 7.42 -8.36
N ARG A 176 24.54 7.32 -9.63
CA ARG A 176 25.15 6.39 -10.59
C ARG A 176 26.61 6.71 -10.92
N LYS A 177 26.99 8.00 -10.94
CA LYS A 177 28.38 8.42 -11.17
C LYS A 177 29.29 8.14 -9.97
N ASN A 178 28.73 8.21 -8.76
CA ASN A 178 29.49 8.06 -7.51
C ASN A 178 29.49 6.61 -6.98
N ALA A 179 28.67 5.73 -7.56
CA ALA A 179 28.72 4.30 -7.32
C ALA A 179 30.04 3.71 -7.83
N THR A 180 30.98 3.49 -6.90
CA THR A 180 32.25 2.79 -7.14
C THR A 180 32.13 1.36 -6.66
#